data_AF-A0A4R6KM80-F1
#
_entry.id   AF-A0A4R6KM80-F1
#
_cell.length_a   1.000
_cell.length_b   1.000
_cell.length_c   1.000
_cell.angle_alpha   90.00
_cell.angle_beta   90.00
_cell.angle_gamma   90.00
#
_symmetry.space_group_name_H-M   'P 1'
#
loop_
_entity.id
_entity.type
_entity.pdbx_description
1 polymer ?
#
loop_
_entity_poly.entity_id
_entity_poly.type
_entity_poly.pdbx_seq_one_letter_code
_entity_poly.pdbx_strand_id
1 'polypeptide(L)'
;MPTCTRRTRRCGGRQFDVVYTGKGALCYLPDLVQWADVVRDLLRPGGFLYVVEFHPLLNSLRPVSLPGESDDLVLRKDYLEGRGPIAHESTVTYTGDEVPGRQRSYEWMHGLGELVTTLSAAGFRIDSLRESEVLPWPRWSSMEQTPGGWWRLPDDAPRIPLLFALKATKAG
;
A
#
# COMPACT_ATOMS: atom_id res chain seq x y z
N MET A 1 -40.63 -7.03 1.23
CA MET A 1 -39.23 -7.02 1.74
C MET A 1 -38.53 -5.82 1.15
N PRO A 2 -38.16 -4.79 1.93
CA PRO A 2 -37.51 -3.61 1.38
C PRO A 2 -36.02 -3.87 1.19
N THR A 3 -35.57 -3.82 -0.06
CA THR A 3 -34.14 -3.76 -0.42
C THR A 3 -33.57 -2.43 0.04
N CYS A 4 -32.81 -2.44 1.13
CA CYS A 4 -32.05 -1.29 1.61
C CYS A 4 -30.83 -1.09 0.71
N THR A 5 -31.01 -0.44 -0.44
CA THR A 5 -29.88 0.07 -1.23
C THR A 5 -29.29 1.26 -0.49
N ARG A 6 -28.31 1.02 0.40
CA ARG A 6 -27.38 2.05 0.86
C ARG A 6 -26.45 2.45 -0.31
N ARG A 7 -26.99 3.11 -1.34
CA ARG A 7 -26.14 3.90 -2.25
C ARG A 7 -25.77 5.17 -1.51
N THR A 8 -24.68 5.12 -0.74
CA THR A 8 -24.06 6.35 -0.25
C THR A 8 -23.72 7.21 -1.47
N ARG A 9 -24.22 8.46 -1.52
CA ARG A 9 -23.97 9.41 -2.62
C ARG A 9 -22.53 9.91 -2.59
N ARG A 10 -21.56 9.00 -2.72
CA ARG A 10 -20.14 9.35 -2.85
C ARG A 10 -19.89 9.91 -4.24
N CYS A 11 -19.06 10.94 -4.35
CA CYS A 11 -18.74 11.63 -5.62
C CYS A 11 -19.96 12.09 -6.46
N GLY A 12 -21.07 12.43 -5.81
CA GLY A 12 -22.30 12.86 -6.50
C GLY A 12 -23.07 11.71 -7.17
N GLY A 13 -22.84 10.46 -6.74
CA GLY A 13 -23.47 9.28 -7.35
C GLY A 13 -22.82 8.83 -8.66
N ARG A 14 -21.69 9.43 -9.04
CA ARG A 14 -20.90 9.01 -10.20
C ARG A 14 -20.16 7.72 -9.90
N GLN A 15 -20.06 6.89 -10.93
CA GLN A 15 -19.24 5.68 -10.93
C GLN A 15 -18.13 5.82 -11.97
N PHE A 16 -17.06 5.08 -11.74
CA PHE A 16 -15.82 5.15 -12.50
C PHE A 16 -15.47 3.79 -13.08
N ASP A 17 -14.71 3.82 -14.17
CA ASP A 17 -14.21 2.62 -14.83
C ASP A 17 -12.98 2.07 -14.11
N VAL A 18 -12.22 2.97 -13.49
CA VAL A 18 -10.98 2.68 -12.78
C VAL A 18 -10.94 3.44 -11.47
N VAL A 19 -10.58 2.74 -10.40
CA VAL A 19 -10.10 3.36 -9.15
C VAL A 19 -8.64 2.96 -9.00
N TYR A 20 -7.79 3.93 -8.76
CA TYR A 20 -6.35 3.74 -8.60
C TYR A 20 -5.90 4.17 -7.20
N THR A 21 -5.03 3.39 -6.58
CA THR A 21 -4.37 3.76 -5.33
C THR A 21 -2.86 3.60 -5.51
N GLY A 22 -2.13 4.67 -5.26
CA GLY A 22 -0.69 4.76 -5.47
C GLY A 22 0.12 4.54 -4.19
N LYS A 23 1.43 4.38 -4.39
CA LYS A 23 2.44 3.99 -3.39
C LYS A 23 2.36 4.82 -2.11
N GLY A 24 2.21 4.14 -0.97
CA GLY A 24 2.21 4.71 0.37
C GLY A 24 0.84 5.15 0.89
N ALA A 25 -0.26 4.64 0.34
CA ALA A 25 -1.60 5.11 0.70
C ALA A 25 -2.35 4.15 1.63
N LEU A 26 -2.19 2.83 1.44
CA LEU A 26 -2.98 1.86 2.20
C LEU A 26 -2.63 1.86 3.68
N CYS A 27 -1.38 2.16 4.06
CA CYS A 27 -0.96 2.21 5.46
C CYS A 27 -1.73 3.26 6.29
N TYR A 28 -2.36 4.26 5.68
CA TYR A 28 -3.16 5.26 6.41
C TYR A 28 -4.62 4.85 6.61
N LEU A 29 -5.03 3.69 6.11
CA LEU A 29 -6.39 3.20 6.24
C LEU A 29 -6.54 2.35 7.50
N PRO A 30 -7.45 2.69 8.43
CA PRO A 30 -7.69 1.88 9.62
C PRO A 30 -8.50 0.61 9.36
N ASP A 31 -9.21 0.55 8.24
CA ASP A 31 -10.18 -0.51 7.93
C ASP A 31 -10.20 -0.76 6.41
N LEU A 32 -9.57 -1.87 5.99
CA LEU A 32 -9.56 -2.27 4.58
C LEU A 32 -10.93 -2.75 4.09
N VAL A 33 -11.78 -3.29 4.97
CA VAL A 33 -13.12 -3.77 4.59
C VAL A 33 -14.00 -2.59 4.19
N GLN A 34 -14.04 -1.56 5.04
CA GLN A 34 -14.76 -0.34 4.72
C GLN A 34 -14.18 0.33 3.47
N TRP A 35 -12.86 0.38 3.33
CA TRP A 35 -12.23 0.91 2.12
C TRP A 35 -12.62 0.13 0.86
N ALA A 36 -12.61 -1.20 0.90
CA ALA A 36 -12.98 -2.04 -0.24
C ALA A 36 -14.44 -1.84 -0.65
N ASP A 37 -15.35 -1.68 0.32
CA ASP A 37 -16.76 -1.33 0.06
C ASP A 37 -16.89 0.01 -0.66
N VAL A 38 -16.12 1.02 -0.23
CA VAL A 38 -16.10 2.34 -0.88
C VAL A 38 -15.61 2.25 -2.32
N VAL A 39 -14.49 1.55 -2.55
CA VAL A 39 -13.95 1.34 -3.88
C VAL A 39 -14.97 0.63 -4.77
N ARG A 40 -15.63 -0.41 -4.25
CA ARG A 40 -16.66 -1.14 -4.97
C ARG A 40 -17.84 -0.24 -5.36
N ASP A 41 -18.31 0.62 -4.46
CA ASP A 41 -19.42 1.53 -4.75
C ASP A 41 -19.06 2.56 -5.83
N LEU A 42 -17.82 3.04 -5.82
CA LEU A 42 -17.28 3.97 -6.80
C LEU A 42 -17.11 3.33 -8.18
N LEU A 43 -16.96 2.01 -8.29
CA LEU A 43 -16.78 1.33 -9.58
C LEU A 43 -18.11 0.98 -10.25
N ARG A 44 -18.19 1.21 -11.57
CA ARG A 44 -19.25 0.61 -12.39
C ARG A 44 -19.09 -0.92 -12.46
N PRO A 45 -20.15 -1.69 -12.75
CA PRO A 45 -20.00 -3.12 -13.09
C PRO A 45 -18.94 -3.32 -14.19
N GLY A 46 -18.01 -4.25 -13.99
CA GLY A 46 -16.89 -4.49 -14.90
C GLY A 46 -15.76 -3.45 -14.86
N GLY A 47 -15.86 -2.40 -14.02
CA GLY A 47 -14.73 -1.54 -13.69
C GLY A 47 -13.71 -2.25 -12.80
N PHE A 48 -12.50 -1.69 -12.66
CA PHE A 48 -11.44 -2.32 -11.88
C PHE A 48 -10.73 -1.39 -10.91
N LEU A 49 -10.28 -1.97 -9.80
CA LEU A 49 -9.31 -1.39 -8.88
C LEU A 49 -7.89 -1.75 -9.36
N TYR A 50 -7.00 -0.77 -9.36
CA TYR A 50 -5.56 -0.96 -9.55
C TYR A 50 -4.78 -0.37 -8.37
N VAL A 51 -4.11 -1.24 -7.62
CA VAL A 51 -3.29 -0.87 -6.46
C VAL A 51 -1.83 -0.99 -6.86
N VAL A 52 -1.03 0.04 -6.58
CA VAL A 52 0.44 -0.03 -6.62
C VAL A 52 0.95 0.45 -5.27
N GLU A 53 1.58 -0.42 -4.50
CA GLU A 53 1.86 -0.18 -3.09
C GLU A 53 3.19 -0.80 -2.64
N PHE A 54 3.81 -0.23 -1.61
CA PHE A 54 4.99 -0.80 -0.96
C PHE A 54 4.65 -2.14 -0.35
N HIS A 55 5.55 -3.11 -0.56
CA HIS A 55 5.33 -4.44 -0.06
C HIS A 55 5.36 -4.45 1.48
N PRO A 56 4.46 -5.16 2.17
CA PRO A 56 4.48 -5.23 3.65
C PRO A 56 5.81 -5.77 4.21
N LEU A 57 6.57 -6.54 3.41
CA LEU A 57 7.95 -6.94 3.74
C LEU A 57 8.88 -5.73 3.84
N LEU A 58 8.81 -4.78 2.91
CA LEU A 58 9.61 -3.56 3.00
C LEU A 58 9.26 -2.76 4.26
N ASN A 59 7.97 -2.70 4.60
CA ASN A 59 7.50 -1.97 5.77
C ASN A 59 7.87 -2.67 7.09
N SER A 60 8.00 -4.01 7.08
CA SER A 60 8.42 -4.79 8.23
C SER A 60 9.94 -4.76 8.49
N LEU A 61 10.73 -4.48 7.44
CA LEU A 61 12.16 -4.25 7.55
C LEU A 61 12.48 -2.89 8.20
N ARG A 62 13.70 -2.79 8.76
CA ARG A 62 14.21 -1.56 9.38
C ARG A 62 14.00 -0.31 8.48
N PRO A 63 13.50 0.81 9.03
CA PRO A 63 13.36 2.07 8.29
C PRO A 63 14.70 2.79 8.15
N VAL A 64 15.16 2.93 6.89
CA VAL A 64 16.32 3.71 6.35
C VAL A 64 17.64 3.54 7.11
N SER A 65 18.70 3.10 6.43
CA SER A 65 20.08 3.15 6.97
C SER A 65 20.50 4.59 7.27
N LEU A 66 20.73 4.90 8.54
CA LEU A 66 21.48 6.11 8.91
C LEU A 66 22.97 5.90 8.60
N PRO A 67 23.75 6.99 8.41
CA PRO A 67 25.19 6.89 8.22
C PRO A 67 25.85 6.06 9.33
N GLY A 68 26.52 4.97 8.95
CA GLY A 68 27.19 4.05 9.88
C GLY A 68 26.38 2.80 10.28
N GLU A 69 25.15 2.65 9.82
CA GLU A 69 24.35 1.44 10.04
C GLU A 69 24.60 0.38 8.95
N SER A 70 24.45 -0.91 9.30
CA SER A 70 24.62 -2.00 8.34
C SER A 70 23.47 -2.06 7.32
N ASP A 71 23.77 -2.51 6.11
CA ASP A 71 22.78 -2.76 5.06
C ASP A 71 22.08 -4.12 5.21
N ASP A 72 22.15 -4.72 6.39
CA ASP A 72 21.48 -5.99 6.68
C ASP A 72 19.94 -5.84 6.60
N LEU A 73 19.31 -6.86 6.01
CA LEU A 73 17.86 -6.96 5.92
C LEU A 73 17.26 -7.44 7.25
N VAL A 74 17.17 -6.53 8.22
CA VAL A 74 16.69 -6.84 9.56
C VAL A 74 15.18 -6.61 9.69
N LEU A 75 14.42 -7.67 10.00
CA LEU A 75 13.00 -7.60 10.35
C LEU A 75 12.85 -6.94 11.73
N ARG A 76 12.12 -5.82 11.80
CA ARG A 76 11.97 -5.01 13.03
C ARG A 76 10.53 -4.63 13.36
N LYS A 77 9.64 -4.63 12.36
CA LYS A 77 8.23 -4.30 12.52
C LYS A 77 7.37 -5.47 12.04
N ASP A 78 6.08 -5.33 12.27
CA ASP A 78 5.11 -6.35 11.95
C ASP A 78 4.86 -6.41 10.46
N TYR A 79 4.84 -7.62 9.93
CA TYR A 79 4.37 -7.88 8.58
C TYR A 79 2.84 -8.02 8.54
N LEU A 80 2.26 -8.62 9.59
CA LEU A 80 0.84 -8.89 9.71
C LEU A 80 0.15 -7.78 10.51
N GLU A 81 -1.12 -7.57 10.21
CA GLU A 81 -1.99 -6.67 10.97
C GLU A 81 -2.33 -7.22 12.37
N GLY A 82 -3.18 -6.50 13.11
CA GLY A 82 -3.79 -6.99 14.36
C GLY A 82 -3.24 -6.41 15.66
N ARG A 83 -2.22 -5.54 15.62
CA ARG A 83 -1.71 -4.80 16.79
C ARG A 83 -2.11 -3.32 16.86
N GLY A 84 -3.03 -2.91 15.99
CA GLY A 84 -3.55 -1.55 15.94
C GLY A 84 -2.59 -0.54 15.31
N PRO A 85 -2.88 0.76 15.44
CA PRO A 85 -2.12 1.81 14.78
C PRO A 85 -0.74 2.03 15.38
N ILE A 86 0.22 2.30 14.52
CA ILE A 86 1.56 2.79 14.85
C ILE A 86 1.52 4.31 14.77
N ALA A 87 1.77 4.99 15.89
CA ALA A 87 1.84 6.44 15.92
C ALA A 87 3.22 6.93 15.44
N HIS A 88 3.21 7.85 14.49
CA HIS A 88 4.39 8.56 14.02
C HIS A 88 4.27 10.04 14.38
N GLU A 89 5.37 10.62 14.84
CA GLU A 89 5.44 12.05 15.12
C GLU A 89 6.58 12.65 14.30
N SER A 90 6.25 13.63 13.46
CA SER A 90 7.19 14.25 12.54
C SER A 90 6.96 15.76 12.46
N THR A 91 8.03 16.52 12.30
CA THR A 91 8.00 17.95 11.94
C THR A 91 8.14 18.17 10.42
N VAL A 92 8.21 17.07 9.66
CA VAL A 92 8.42 17.04 8.21
C VAL A 92 7.35 16.14 7.58
N THR A 93 6.76 16.56 6.46
CA THR A 93 5.82 15.72 5.68
C THR A 93 6.56 14.57 5.01
N TYR A 94 5.80 13.58 4.50
CA TYR A 94 6.36 12.51 3.68
C TYR A 94 6.96 13.00 2.34
N THR A 95 6.68 14.25 1.94
CA THR A 95 7.27 14.92 0.77
C THR A 95 8.54 15.71 1.10
N GLY A 96 8.92 15.80 2.38
CA GLY A 96 10.11 16.53 2.83
C GLY A 96 9.87 17.99 3.21
N ASP A 97 8.61 18.45 3.21
CA ASP A 97 8.27 19.82 3.58
C ASP A 97 8.23 19.97 5.10
N GLU A 98 8.89 21.01 5.64
CA GLU A 98 8.77 21.34 7.07
C GLU A 98 7.37 21.89 7.37
N VAL A 99 6.75 21.36 8.42
CA VAL A 99 5.41 21.78 8.87
C VAL A 99 5.51 22.38 10.27
N PRO A 100 4.88 23.54 10.52
CA PRO A 100 4.83 24.11 11.87
C PRO A 100 4.13 23.15 12.83
N GLY A 101 4.84 22.73 13.87
CA GLY A 101 4.32 21.84 14.91
C GLY A 101 4.52 20.35 14.62
N ARG A 102 4.54 19.54 15.68
CA ARG A 102 4.70 18.08 15.62
C ARG A 102 3.40 17.47 15.10
N GLN A 103 3.41 17.03 13.85
CA GLN A 103 2.29 16.35 13.23
C GLN A 103 2.28 14.89 13.68
N ARG A 104 1.11 14.42 14.13
CA ARG A 104 0.91 13.03 14.53
C ARG A 104 0.12 12.31 13.45
N SER A 105 0.72 11.29 12.84
CA SER A 105 0.06 10.38 11.91
C SER A 105 -0.05 8.99 12.54
N TYR A 106 -0.97 8.19 11.99
CA TYR A 106 -1.15 6.80 12.38
C TYR A 106 -1.06 5.94 11.14
N GLU A 107 -0.31 4.86 11.25
CA GLU A 107 -0.13 3.88 10.19
C GLU A 107 -0.54 2.50 10.67
N TRP A 108 -1.14 1.72 9.79
CA TRP A 108 -1.54 0.34 10.00
C TRP A 108 -0.71 -0.56 9.09
N MET A 109 -0.25 -1.69 9.65
CA MET A 109 0.44 -2.72 8.87
C MET A 109 -0.61 -3.59 8.21
N HIS A 110 -0.77 -3.44 6.90
CA HIS A 110 -1.69 -4.25 6.10
C HIS A 110 -0.95 -5.38 5.42
N GLY A 111 -1.34 -6.62 5.71
CA GLY A 111 -0.73 -7.79 5.10
C GLY A 111 -1.19 -8.00 3.65
N LEU A 112 -0.37 -8.62 2.81
CA LEU A 112 -0.78 -8.91 1.43
C LEU A 112 -1.97 -9.90 1.39
N GLY A 113 -1.95 -10.91 2.26
CA GLY A 113 -3.05 -11.87 2.40
C GLY A 113 -4.34 -11.22 2.91
N GLU A 114 -4.23 -10.27 3.83
CA GLU A 114 -5.36 -9.49 4.34
C GLU A 114 -6.02 -8.67 3.22
N LEU A 115 -5.22 -7.93 2.45
CA LEU A 115 -5.70 -7.14 1.32
C LEU A 115 -6.41 -8.01 0.28
N VAL A 116 -5.77 -9.10 -0.15
CA VAL A 116 -6.33 -10.02 -1.16
C VAL A 116 -7.64 -10.64 -0.66
N THR A 117 -7.66 -11.11 0.60
CA THR A 117 -8.85 -11.72 1.21
C THR A 117 -9.97 -10.70 1.34
N THR A 118 -9.66 -9.48 1.77
CA THR A 118 -10.63 -8.39 1.92
C THR A 118 -11.27 -8.02 0.59
N LEU A 119 -10.47 -7.87 -0.47
CA LEU A 119 -10.98 -7.58 -1.80
C LEU A 119 -11.84 -8.74 -2.33
N SER A 120 -11.40 -9.99 -2.14
CA SER A 120 -12.19 -11.16 -2.53
C SER A 120 -13.52 -11.22 -1.78
N ALA A 121 -13.53 -10.97 -0.47
CA ALA A 121 -14.73 -10.94 0.35
C ALA A 121 -15.68 -9.79 -0.04
N ALA A 122 -15.11 -8.66 -0.48
CA ALA A 122 -15.87 -7.55 -1.04
C ALA A 122 -16.45 -7.84 -2.44
N GLY A 123 -16.21 -9.02 -3.03
CA GLY A 123 -16.76 -9.42 -4.33
C GLY A 123 -15.93 -8.99 -5.53
N PHE A 124 -14.66 -8.63 -5.32
CA PHE A 124 -13.73 -8.44 -6.43
C PHE A 124 -13.16 -9.78 -6.90
N ARG A 125 -12.97 -9.91 -8.21
CA ARG A 125 -12.12 -10.94 -8.79
C ARG A 125 -10.69 -10.41 -8.88
N ILE A 126 -9.74 -11.08 -8.25
CA ILE A 126 -8.32 -10.76 -8.41
C ILE A 126 -7.87 -11.21 -9.81
N ASP A 127 -7.48 -10.26 -10.64
CA ASP A 127 -7.03 -10.53 -12.02
C ASP A 127 -5.52 -10.79 -12.08
N SER A 128 -4.76 -10.05 -11.27
CA SER A 128 -3.31 -10.22 -11.17
C SER A 128 -2.78 -9.62 -9.88
N LEU A 129 -1.79 -10.29 -9.30
CA LEU A 129 -0.93 -9.76 -8.25
C LEU A 129 0.52 -9.98 -8.71
N ARG A 130 1.31 -8.91 -8.76
CA ARG A 130 2.71 -8.94 -9.16
C ARG A 130 3.55 -8.26 -8.11
N GLU A 131 4.68 -8.86 -7.78
CA GLU A 131 5.66 -8.29 -6.87
C GLU A 131 6.89 -7.85 -7.65
N SER A 132 7.59 -6.85 -7.13
CA SER A 132 8.73 -6.21 -7.78
C SER A 132 9.83 -5.92 -6.78
N GLU A 133 11.07 -6.17 -7.19
CA GLU A 133 12.29 -5.96 -6.39
C GLU A 133 12.87 -4.55 -6.51
N VAL A 134 12.14 -3.63 -7.13
CA VAL A 134 12.60 -2.25 -7.36
C VAL A 134 11.87 -1.21 -6.52
N LEU A 135 12.54 -0.10 -6.21
CA LEU A 135 12.01 1.07 -5.52
C LEU A 135 12.27 2.37 -6.29
N PRO A 136 11.47 3.43 -6.08
CA PRO A 136 11.70 4.72 -6.72
C PRO A 136 12.88 5.50 -6.11
N TRP A 137 13.41 5.07 -4.96
CA TRP A 137 14.54 5.68 -4.27
C TRP A 137 15.44 4.59 -3.65
N PRO A 138 16.73 4.89 -3.36
CA PRO A 138 17.62 3.97 -2.67
C PRO A 138 17.27 3.93 -1.18
N ARG A 139 16.66 2.84 -0.73
CA ARG A 139 16.36 2.61 0.69
C ARG A 139 17.61 2.25 1.51
N TRP A 140 18.54 1.52 0.89
CA TRP A 140 19.83 1.14 1.44
C TRP A 140 20.96 1.71 0.58
N SER A 141 22.13 1.93 1.19
CA SER A 141 23.26 2.55 0.50
C SER A 141 23.85 1.66 -0.59
N SER A 142 23.72 0.34 -0.43
CA SER A 142 24.11 -0.69 -1.39
C SER A 142 23.18 -0.82 -2.60
N MET A 143 22.01 -0.17 -2.62
CA MET A 143 21.11 -0.31 -3.77
C MET A 143 21.72 0.28 -5.03
N GLU A 144 21.53 -0.42 -6.14
CA GLU A 144 22.02 -0.05 -7.46
C GLU A 144 20.88 0.51 -8.32
N GLN A 145 21.18 1.57 -9.08
CA GLN A 145 20.21 2.14 -10.01
C GLN A 145 20.15 1.30 -11.29
N THR A 146 18.95 0.82 -11.60
CA THR A 146 18.61 0.13 -12.84
C THR A 146 18.63 1.08 -14.05
N PRO A 147 18.74 0.56 -15.29
CA PRO A 147 18.64 1.38 -16.50
C PRO A 147 17.34 2.22 -16.61
N GLY A 148 16.25 1.77 -15.96
CA GLY A 148 14.97 2.47 -15.92
C GLY A 148 14.87 3.57 -14.85
N GLY A 149 15.95 3.86 -14.13
CA GLY A 149 15.98 4.89 -13.08
C GLY A 149 15.48 4.44 -11.70
N TRP A 150 14.99 3.20 -11.58
CA TRP A 150 14.59 2.58 -10.32
C TRP A 150 15.79 1.99 -9.58
N TRP A 151 15.62 1.63 -8.31
CA TRP A 151 16.67 1.09 -7.44
C TRP A 151 16.36 -0.34 -7.02
N ARG A 152 17.35 -1.22 -7.03
CA ARG A 152 17.24 -2.61 -6.52
C ARG A 152 18.43 -2.97 -5.65
N LEU A 153 18.34 -4.05 -4.89
CA LEU A 153 19.51 -4.61 -4.21
C LEU A 153 20.51 -5.19 -5.23
N PRO A 154 21.82 -5.25 -4.90
CA PRO A 154 22.84 -5.89 -5.74
C PRO A 154 22.52 -7.35 -6.10
N ASP A 155 23.14 -7.85 -7.16
CA ASP A 155 22.90 -9.22 -7.66
C ASP A 155 23.31 -10.33 -6.68
N ASP A 156 24.24 -10.05 -5.76
CA ASP A 156 24.69 -10.97 -4.71
C ASP A 156 23.85 -10.89 -3.43
N ALA A 157 22.90 -9.96 -3.35
CA ALA A 157 21.96 -9.82 -2.24
C ALA A 157 20.67 -10.64 -2.47
N PRO A 158 19.90 -10.94 -1.40
CA PRO A 158 18.60 -11.60 -1.55
C PRO A 158 17.62 -10.79 -2.41
N ARG A 159 16.96 -11.46 -3.35
CA ARG A 159 15.87 -10.88 -4.14
C ARG A 159 14.58 -10.93 -3.33
N ILE A 160 14.10 -9.77 -2.90
CA ILE A 160 12.90 -9.63 -2.07
C ILE A 160 11.88 -8.67 -2.70
N PRO A 161 10.57 -8.85 -2.43
CA PRO A 161 9.55 -7.92 -2.89
C PRO A 161 9.62 -6.59 -2.13
N LEU A 162 9.71 -5.49 -2.88
CA LEU A 162 9.75 -4.12 -2.37
C LEU A 162 8.48 -3.33 -2.73
N LEU A 163 7.88 -3.64 -3.88
CA LEU A 163 6.60 -3.12 -4.37
C LEU A 163 5.71 -4.28 -4.80
N PHE A 164 4.40 -4.06 -4.78
CA PHE A 164 3.47 -4.90 -5.51
C PHE A 164 2.48 -4.07 -6.33
N ALA A 165 1.93 -4.70 -7.36
CA ALA A 165 0.81 -4.21 -8.13
C ALA A 165 -0.30 -5.25 -8.16
N LEU A 166 -1.52 -4.84 -7.81
CA LEU A 166 -2.70 -5.68 -7.79
C LEU A 166 -3.78 -5.08 -8.69
N LYS A 167 -4.34 -5.90 -9.57
CA LYS A 167 -5.53 -5.57 -10.36
C LYS A 167 -6.68 -6.45 -9.92
N ALA A 168 -7.81 -5.83 -9.62
CA ALA A 168 -9.02 -6.56 -9.23
C ALA A 168 -10.26 -5.95 -9.90
N THR A 169 -11.02 -6.78 -10.60
CA THR A 169 -12.23 -6.36 -11.32
C THR A 169 -13.45 -6.53 -10.43
N LYS A 170 -14.34 -5.52 -10.41
CA LYS A 170 -15.65 -5.63 -9.79
C LYS A 170 -16.52 -6.54 -10.66
N ALA A 171 -16.91 -7.70 -10.13
CA ALA A 171 -17.83 -8.60 -10.80
C ALA A 171 -19.15 -7.89 -11.13
N GLY A 172 -19.78 -8.30 -12.24
CA GLY A 172 -21.02 -7.72 -12.76
C GLY A 172 -22.23 -7.94 -11.86
#